data_AF-A0A0D0K9C6-F1
#
_entry.id   AF-A0A0D0K9C6-F1
#
_cell.length_a   1.000
_cell.length_b   1.000
_cell.length_c   1.000
_cell.angle_alpha   90.00
_cell.angle_beta   90.00
_cell.angle_gamma   90.00
#
_symmetry.space_group_name_H-M   'P 1'
#
loop_
_entity.id
_entity.type
_entity.pdbx_description
1 polymer ?
#
loop_
_entity_poly.entity_id
_entity_poly.type
_entity_poly.pdbx_seq_one_letter_code
_entity_poly.pdbx_strand_id
1 'polypeptide(L)'
;MPFTPSHALVALPFIRTPLVPAAIAIGAMTPDLPLFLRGVGLPYSFTHTFGNVLWTALVAFVLFLLWRVVLRPAVGELSPLWLARRLPAGWAQSGIEAARAAVGVGAQSRLYPLMLGASLVLGVLTHIVWDLFTHEGRWGVDALPALDDMWGPLTGYKWLQHGSSLIGLLIIGIWAIRRLQSADPREDVERAMPAAVRLAWWLSLPAVLVTAWILGYAAYGPFTAGFTYQHLAYRMLPPACALWGVLTLALCLSLPLFRRLHQRG
;
A
#
# COMPACT_ATOMS: atom_id res chain seq x y z
N MET A 1 -2.49 16.16 2.21
CA MET A 1 -1.94 14.82 1.89
C MET A 1 -3.09 13.85 1.74
N PRO A 2 -3.35 13.37 0.52
CA PRO A 2 -4.31 12.31 0.28
C PRO A 2 -3.89 11.00 0.99
N PHE A 3 -4.84 10.09 1.16
CA PHE A 3 -4.57 8.78 1.77
C PHE A 3 -3.89 7.86 0.74
N THR A 4 -2.62 7.54 0.94
CA THR A 4 -1.78 6.79 -0.02
C THR A 4 -2.46 5.56 -0.64
N PRO A 5 -3.13 4.66 0.12
CA PRO A 5 -3.79 3.48 -0.47
C PRO A 5 -4.88 3.80 -1.51
N SER A 6 -5.48 4.99 -1.48
CA SER A 6 -6.52 5.37 -2.44
C SER A 6 -5.97 5.53 -3.86
N HIS A 7 -4.67 5.82 -4.03
CA HIS A 7 -4.04 5.88 -5.35
C HIS A 7 -4.03 4.51 -6.05
N ALA A 8 -4.13 3.39 -5.33
CA ALA A 8 -4.21 2.06 -5.92
C ALA A 8 -5.45 1.87 -6.80
N LEU A 9 -6.45 2.75 -6.71
CA LEU A 9 -7.66 2.75 -7.55
C LEU A 9 -7.32 2.70 -9.03
N VAL A 10 -6.26 3.41 -9.44
CA VAL A 10 -5.83 3.53 -10.84
C VAL A 10 -5.46 2.19 -11.46
N ALA A 11 -5.25 1.14 -10.66
CA ALA A 11 -5.01 -0.21 -11.15
C ALA A 11 -6.27 -0.94 -11.63
N LEU A 12 -7.47 -0.60 -11.14
CA LEU A 12 -8.69 -1.35 -11.43
C LEU A 12 -9.07 -1.39 -12.92
N PRO A 13 -8.95 -0.31 -13.70
CA PRO A 13 -9.24 -0.34 -15.15
C PRO A 13 -8.36 -1.34 -15.92
N PHE A 14 -7.20 -1.71 -15.37
CA PHE A 14 -6.21 -2.54 -16.06
C PHE A 14 -6.34 -4.04 -15.77
N ILE A 15 -7.30 -4.47 -14.94
CA ILE A 15 -7.48 -5.89 -14.55
C ILE A 15 -7.68 -6.82 -15.75
N ARG A 16 -8.30 -6.33 -16.83
CA ARG A 16 -8.55 -7.10 -18.06
C ARG A 16 -7.59 -6.76 -19.20
N THR A 17 -6.56 -5.98 -18.90
CA THR A 17 -5.53 -5.62 -19.87
C THR A 17 -4.31 -6.51 -19.70
N PRO A 18 -3.38 -6.49 -20.67
CA PRO A 18 -2.12 -7.20 -20.51
C PRO A 18 -1.20 -6.64 -19.40
N LEU A 19 -1.42 -5.40 -18.94
CA LEU A 19 -0.65 -4.78 -17.86
C LEU A 19 -0.85 -5.49 -16.51
N VAL A 20 0.03 -5.23 -15.55
CA VAL A 20 0.06 -5.90 -14.24
C VAL A 20 -0.58 -4.99 -13.19
N PRO A 21 -1.85 -5.20 -12.78
CA PRO A 21 -2.55 -4.27 -11.89
C PRO A 21 -1.88 -4.09 -10.54
N ALA A 22 -1.32 -5.17 -9.97
CA ALA A 22 -0.59 -5.10 -8.70
C ALA A 22 0.65 -4.19 -8.80
N ALA A 23 1.31 -4.14 -9.96
CA ALA A 23 2.45 -3.28 -10.18
C ALA A 23 2.02 -1.82 -10.37
N ILE A 24 0.89 -1.56 -11.05
CA ILE A 24 0.29 -0.22 -11.12
C ILE A 24 -0.07 0.28 -9.72
N ALA A 25 -0.75 -0.54 -8.92
CA ALA A 25 -1.15 -0.18 -7.56
C ALA A 25 0.05 0.16 -6.68
N ILE A 26 1.09 -0.69 -6.69
CA ILE A 26 2.30 -0.46 -5.90
C ILE A 26 3.07 0.76 -6.42
N GLY A 27 3.19 0.91 -7.75
CA GLY A 27 3.77 2.09 -8.36
C GLY A 27 3.07 3.38 -7.94
N ALA A 28 1.74 3.39 -7.89
CA ALA A 28 0.94 4.55 -7.50
C ALA A 28 1.01 4.87 -6.00
N MET A 29 1.47 3.94 -5.16
CA MET A 29 1.67 4.17 -3.72
C MET A 29 3.13 4.47 -3.36
N THR A 30 4.08 4.12 -4.24
CA THR A 30 5.52 4.21 -3.95
C THR A 30 6.04 5.64 -3.73
N PRO A 31 5.56 6.67 -4.44
CA PRO A 31 6.07 8.04 -4.22
C PRO A 31 5.96 8.52 -2.78
N ASP A 32 4.93 8.07 -2.05
CA ASP A 32 4.68 8.39 -0.64
C ASP A 32 5.54 7.62 0.35
N LEU A 33 6.33 6.63 -0.08
CA LEU A 33 7.20 5.84 0.82
C LEU A 33 8.06 6.70 1.77
N PRO A 34 8.64 7.85 1.35
CA PRO A 34 9.40 8.73 2.25
C PRO A 34 8.59 9.31 3.42
N LEU A 35 7.25 9.36 3.33
CA LEU A 35 6.40 9.77 4.45
C LEU A 35 6.45 8.76 5.59
N PHE A 36 6.61 7.48 5.26
CA PHE A 36 6.69 6.36 6.22
C PHE A 36 8.12 6.18 6.75
N LEU A 37 9.14 6.39 5.92
CA LEU A 37 10.55 6.19 6.27
C LEU A 37 11.27 7.50 6.61
N ARG A 38 10.62 8.42 7.34
CA ARG A 38 11.23 9.74 7.58
C ARG A 38 12.61 9.65 8.24
N GLY A 39 13.55 10.40 7.68
CA GLY A 39 14.93 10.41 8.14
C GLY A 39 15.77 9.23 7.65
N VAL A 40 15.18 8.29 6.88
CA VAL A 40 15.87 7.10 6.35
C VAL A 40 15.51 6.91 4.87
N GLY A 41 16.50 6.91 3.99
CA GLY A 41 16.30 6.65 2.56
C GLY A 41 16.12 7.92 1.71
N LEU A 42 15.25 7.84 0.70
CA LEU A 42 15.09 8.89 -0.31
C LEU A 42 14.21 10.04 0.21
N PRO A 43 14.54 11.32 -0.09
CA PRO A 43 13.69 12.43 0.29
C PRO A 43 12.40 12.45 -0.52
N TYR A 44 11.33 12.99 0.06
CA TYR A 44 10.00 13.08 -0.59
C TYR A 44 10.05 13.81 -1.94
N SER A 45 10.87 14.85 -2.07
CA SER A 45 11.08 15.57 -3.33
C SER A 45 11.68 14.67 -4.42
N PHE A 46 12.58 13.75 -4.07
CA PHE A 46 13.21 12.86 -5.04
C PHE A 46 12.18 11.95 -5.69
N THR A 47 11.29 11.32 -4.90
CA THR A 47 10.30 10.38 -5.41
C THR A 47 9.18 11.05 -6.22
N HIS A 48 8.97 12.35 -6.02
CA HIS A 48 7.96 13.18 -6.72
C HIS A 48 8.51 13.97 -7.90
N THR A 49 9.80 13.84 -8.22
CA THR A 49 10.42 14.52 -9.36
C THR A 49 10.26 13.68 -10.63
N PHE A 50 9.75 14.27 -11.72
CA PHE A 50 9.58 13.58 -13.01
C PHE A 50 10.85 12.92 -13.54
N GLY A 51 12.00 13.60 -13.41
CA GLY A 51 13.31 13.05 -13.82
C GLY A 51 13.70 11.76 -13.07
N ASN A 52 13.11 11.50 -11.91
CA ASN A 52 13.40 10.34 -11.08
C ASN A 52 12.35 9.22 -11.20
N VAL A 53 11.38 9.33 -12.11
CA VAL A 53 10.30 8.33 -12.26
C VAL A 53 10.84 6.91 -12.42
N LEU A 54 11.92 6.71 -13.19
CA LEU A 54 12.53 5.40 -13.35
C LEU A 54 13.15 4.88 -12.05
N TRP A 55 13.81 5.74 -11.26
CA TRP A 55 14.35 5.38 -9.96
C TRP A 55 13.23 5.04 -8.95
N THR A 56 12.16 5.83 -8.92
CA THR A 56 10.97 5.54 -8.10
C THR A 56 10.31 4.23 -8.55
N ALA A 57 10.26 3.94 -9.86
CA ALA A 57 9.74 2.68 -10.37
C ALA A 57 10.61 1.47 -10.00
N LEU A 58 11.94 1.63 -9.86
CA LEU A 58 12.82 0.58 -9.32
C LEU A 58 12.54 0.30 -7.84
N VAL A 59 12.29 1.34 -7.04
CA VAL A 59 11.83 1.16 -5.65
C VAL A 59 10.47 0.44 -5.64
N ALA A 60 9.55 0.82 -6.53
CA ALA A 60 8.25 0.18 -6.67
C ALA A 60 8.38 -1.29 -7.08
N PHE A 61 9.37 -1.64 -7.92
CA PHE A 61 9.68 -3.02 -8.28
C PHE A 61 10.12 -3.85 -7.07
N VAL A 62 10.98 -3.30 -6.21
CA VAL A 62 11.39 -3.97 -4.95
C VAL A 62 10.17 -4.19 -4.05
N LEU A 63 9.33 -3.16 -3.87
CA LEU A 63 8.08 -3.28 -3.10
C LEU A 63 7.13 -4.31 -3.71
N PHE A 64 7.06 -4.39 -5.04
CA PHE A 64 6.30 -5.39 -5.77
C PHE A 64 6.81 -6.80 -5.51
N LEU A 65 8.13 -7.02 -5.49
CA LEU A 65 8.71 -8.31 -5.13
C LEU A 65 8.44 -8.67 -3.67
N LEU A 66 8.60 -7.73 -2.74
CA LEU A 66 8.27 -7.92 -1.33
C LEU A 66 6.80 -8.32 -1.16
N TRP A 67 5.89 -7.63 -1.85
CA TRP A 67 4.48 -8.00 -1.88
C TRP A 67 4.28 -9.41 -2.44
N ARG A 68 4.79 -9.69 -3.65
CA ARG A 68 4.51 -10.94 -4.38
C ARG A 68 5.12 -12.18 -3.73
N VAL A 69 6.29 -12.05 -3.13
CA VAL A 69 7.10 -13.18 -2.64
C VAL A 69 6.97 -13.38 -1.13
N VAL A 70 6.79 -12.30 -0.35
CA VAL A 70 6.81 -12.36 1.11
C VAL A 70 5.42 -12.14 1.70
N LEU A 71 4.76 -11.03 1.37
CA LEU A 71 3.50 -10.66 2.01
C LEU A 71 2.31 -11.46 1.48
N ARG A 72 2.16 -11.57 0.15
CA ARG A 72 1.04 -12.23 -0.52
C ARG A 72 0.83 -13.68 -0.05
N PRO A 73 1.88 -14.50 0.13
CA PRO A 73 1.72 -15.88 0.62
C PRO A 73 1.25 -15.97 2.08
N ALA A 74 1.50 -14.94 2.89
CA ALA A 74 1.07 -14.88 4.28
C ALA A 74 -0.36 -14.33 4.47
N VAL A 75 -0.98 -13.75 3.44
CA VAL A 75 -2.33 -13.16 3.57
C VAL A 75 -3.37 -14.18 4.02
N GLY A 76 -3.32 -15.41 3.49
CA GLY A 76 -4.22 -16.49 3.90
C GLY A 76 -4.04 -16.92 5.36
N GLU A 77 -2.82 -16.77 5.90
CA GLU A 77 -2.51 -17.09 7.30
C GLU A 77 -3.00 -16.00 8.24
N LEU A 78 -2.78 -14.73 7.90
CA LEU A 78 -3.08 -13.59 8.77
C LEU A 78 -4.54 -13.13 8.71
N SER A 79 -5.26 -13.47 7.64
CA SER A 79 -6.66 -13.13 7.47
C SER A 79 -7.62 -14.04 8.27
N PRO A 80 -8.82 -13.55 8.62
CA PRO A 80 -9.89 -14.40 9.12
C PRO A 80 -10.18 -15.56 8.16
N LEU A 81 -10.56 -16.72 8.70
CA LEU A 81 -10.74 -17.94 7.90
C LEU A 81 -11.75 -17.76 6.76
N TRP A 82 -12.83 -17.03 6.99
CA TRP A 82 -13.85 -16.75 5.98
C TRP A 82 -13.28 -15.99 4.76
N LEU A 83 -12.28 -15.13 4.99
CA LEU A 83 -11.59 -14.37 3.95
C LEU A 83 -10.55 -15.25 3.26
N ALA A 84 -9.74 -15.96 4.05
CA ALA A 84 -8.69 -16.86 3.53
C ALA A 84 -9.23 -17.87 2.51
N ARG A 85 -10.41 -18.46 2.79
CA ARG A 85 -11.12 -19.39 1.89
C ARG A 85 -11.54 -18.78 0.56
N ARG A 86 -11.71 -17.46 0.47
CA ARG A 86 -12.14 -16.74 -0.74
C ARG A 86 -10.96 -16.10 -1.49
N LEU A 87 -9.73 -16.22 -0.98
CA LEU A 87 -8.54 -15.75 -1.69
C LEU A 87 -8.17 -16.70 -2.84
N PRO A 88 -7.63 -16.19 -3.96
CA PRO A 88 -7.23 -17.03 -5.08
C PRO A 88 -6.14 -18.04 -4.68
N ALA A 89 -6.26 -19.29 -5.10
CA ALA A 89 -5.33 -20.38 -4.74
C ALA A 89 -3.85 -20.04 -4.99
N GLY A 90 -3.57 -19.38 -6.13
CA GLY A 90 -2.21 -18.94 -6.48
C GLY A 90 -1.61 -17.85 -5.57
N TRP A 91 -2.31 -17.40 -4.52
CA TRP A 91 -1.72 -16.55 -3.48
C TRP A 91 -0.86 -17.35 -2.50
N ALA A 92 -1.09 -18.66 -2.34
CA ALA A 92 -0.30 -19.52 -1.45
C ALA A 92 1.11 -19.86 -2.00
N GLN A 93 1.34 -19.62 -3.30
CA GLN A 93 2.64 -19.85 -3.94
C GLN A 93 3.73 -19.02 -3.26
N SER A 94 4.85 -19.64 -2.89
CA SER A 94 5.93 -19.02 -2.11
C SER A 94 7.32 -19.41 -2.61
N GLY A 95 8.38 -18.77 -2.08
CA GLY A 95 9.76 -19.11 -2.40
C GLY A 95 10.19 -18.77 -3.84
N ILE A 96 11.07 -19.58 -4.40
CA ILE A 96 11.67 -19.35 -5.73
C ILE A 96 10.61 -19.36 -6.84
N GLU A 97 9.58 -20.19 -6.73
CA GLU A 97 8.50 -20.23 -7.70
C GLU A 97 7.71 -18.92 -7.74
N ALA A 98 7.40 -18.35 -6.57
CA ALA A 98 6.74 -17.05 -6.48
C ALA A 98 7.63 -15.94 -7.07
N ALA A 99 8.94 -15.98 -6.81
CA ALA A 99 9.89 -15.00 -7.37
C ALA A 99 9.97 -15.10 -8.89
N ARG A 100 10.11 -16.31 -9.45
CA ARG A 100 10.10 -16.56 -10.91
C ARG A 100 8.81 -16.09 -11.55
N ALA A 101 7.66 -16.47 -10.98
CA ALA A 101 6.35 -16.06 -11.48
C ALA A 101 6.15 -14.54 -11.40
N ALA A 102 6.70 -13.86 -10.38
CA ALA A 102 6.59 -12.41 -10.22
C ALA A 102 7.30 -11.63 -11.32
N VAL A 103 8.40 -12.16 -11.87
CA VAL A 103 9.15 -11.53 -12.97
C VAL A 103 8.82 -12.12 -14.35
N GLY A 104 7.81 -13.01 -14.42
CA GLY A 104 7.36 -13.62 -15.67
C GLY A 104 8.22 -14.77 -16.19
N VAL A 105 9.10 -15.34 -15.37
CA VAL A 105 9.81 -16.58 -15.73
C VAL A 105 8.80 -17.71 -15.77
N GLY A 106 8.60 -18.30 -16.95
CA GLY A 106 7.54 -19.28 -17.22
C GLY A 106 6.21 -18.66 -17.64
N ALA A 107 6.13 -17.33 -17.83
CA ALA A 107 4.96 -16.70 -18.42
C ALA A 107 4.82 -17.07 -19.90
N GLN A 108 3.57 -17.16 -20.36
CA GLN A 108 3.26 -17.44 -21.77
C GLN A 108 3.71 -16.31 -22.71
N SER A 109 3.85 -15.07 -22.19
CA SER A 109 4.25 -13.90 -22.98
C SER A 109 5.68 -13.44 -22.65
N ARG A 110 6.53 -13.38 -23.68
CA ARG A 110 7.89 -12.80 -23.60
C ARG A 110 7.89 -11.30 -23.27
N LEU A 111 6.75 -10.62 -23.43
CA LEU A 111 6.62 -9.19 -23.16
C LEU A 111 6.32 -8.87 -21.68
N TYR A 112 6.09 -9.89 -20.83
CA TYR A 112 5.71 -9.67 -19.44
C TYR A 112 6.64 -8.72 -18.67
N PRO A 113 7.99 -8.84 -18.75
CA PRO A 113 8.87 -7.92 -18.02
C PRO A 113 8.72 -6.46 -18.48
N LEU A 114 8.52 -6.23 -19.78
CA LEU A 114 8.28 -4.89 -20.33
C LEU A 114 6.96 -4.34 -19.79
N MET A 115 5.91 -5.16 -19.78
CA MET A 115 4.58 -4.76 -19.31
C MET A 115 4.58 -4.52 -17.80
N LEU A 116 5.36 -5.28 -17.04
CA LEU A 116 5.60 -5.05 -15.62
C LEU A 116 6.29 -3.71 -15.39
N GLY A 117 7.37 -3.42 -16.14
CA GLY A 117 8.06 -2.12 -16.08
C GLY A 117 7.13 -0.95 -16.44
N ALA A 118 6.39 -1.07 -17.53
CA ALA A 118 5.41 -0.07 -17.95
C ALA A 118 4.30 0.14 -16.90
N SER A 119 3.85 -0.93 -16.24
CA SER A 119 2.87 -0.90 -15.17
C SER A 119 3.36 -0.11 -13.95
N LEU A 120 4.60 -0.34 -13.53
CA LEU A 120 5.22 0.38 -12.41
C LEU A 120 5.36 1.87 -12.71
N VAL A 121 5.91 2.20 -13.88
CA VAL A 121 6.08 3.58 -14.35
C VAL A 121 4.74 4.28 -14.46
N LEU A 122 3.73 3.63 -15.04
CA LEU A 122 2.37 4.16 -15.13
C LEU A 122 1.82 4.49 -13.74
N GLY A 123 1.94 3.56 -12.77
CA GLY A 123 1.52 3.81 -11.39
C GLY A 123 2.19 5.06 -10.80
N VAL A 124 3.53 5.14 -10.87
CA VAL A 124 4.30 6.29 -10.36
C VAL A 124 3.85 7.60 -11.02
N LEU A 125 3.70 7.60 -12.35
CA LEU A 125 3.26 8.78 -13.09
C LEU A 125 1.84 9.21 -12.70
N THR A 126 0.90 8.28 -12.55
CA THR A 126 -0.46 8.64 -12.13
C THR A 126 -0.48 9.32 -10.77
N HIS A 127 0.36 8.89 -9.83
CA HIS A 127 0.49 9.55 -8.53
C HIS A 127 1.04 10.97 -8.67
N ILE A 128 2.19 11.12 -9.35
CA ILE A 128 2.86 12.43 -9.51
C ILE A 128 1.94 13.42 -10.23
N VAL A 129 1.26 13.00 -11.30
CA VAL A 129 0.32 13.84 -12.05
C VAL A 129 -0.86 14.25 -11.18
N TRP A 130 -1.44 13.33 -10.41
CA TRP A 130 -2.55 13.64 -9.51
C TRP A 130 -2.13 14.64 -8.42
N ASP A 131 -0.94 14.48 -7.89
CA ASP A 131 -0.40 15.39 -6.88
C ASP A 131 -0.07 16.77 -7.44
N LEU A 132 0.44 16.85 -8.68
CA LEU A 132 0.63 18.13 -9.38
C LEU A 132 -0.68 18.86 -9.62
N PHE A 133 -1.78 18.13 -9.79
CA PHE A 133 -3.09 18.73 -10.00
C PHE A 133 -3.77 19.17 -8.69
N THR A 134 -3.46 18.52 -7.57
CA THR A 134 -4.23 18.66 -6.31
C THR A 134 -3.47 19.35 -5.17
N HIS A 135 -2.26 19.85 -5.40
CA HIS A 135 -1.47 20.54 -4.37
C HIS A 135 -1.34 22.05 -4.62
N GLU A 136 -1.24 22.79 -3.52
CA GLU A 136 -0.99 24.24 -3.48
C GLU A 136 0.26 24.62 -4.28
N GLY A 137 0.16 25.71 -5.05
CA GLY A 137 1.28 26.25 -5.84
C GLY A 137 1.82 25.30 -6.91
N ARG A 138 0.99 24.36 -7.38
CA ARG A 138 1.33 23.44 -8.47
C ARG A 138 0.42 23.64 -9.67
N TRP A 139 0.80 23.00 -10.77
CA TRP A 139 0.18 23.13 -12.08
C TRP A 139 -1.36 23.09 -12.10
N GLY A 140 -2.01 22.26 -11.27
CA GLY A 140 -3.48 22.21 -11.24
C GLY A 140 -4.12 23.51 -10.78
N VAL A 141 -3.53 24.18 -9.79
CA VAL A 141 -3.99 25.49 -9.31
C VAL A 141 -3.68 26.57 -10.34
N ASP A 142 -2.52 26.51 -11.00
CA ASP A 142 -2.19 27.44 -12.09
C ASP A 142 -3.15 27.31 -13.28
N ALA A 143 -3.55 26.08 -13.62
CA ALA A 143 -4.44 25.78 -14.74
C ALA A 143 -5.91 26.05 -14.41
N LEU A 144 -6.33 25.86 -13.16
CA LEU A 144 -7.67 26.11 -12.67
C LEU A 144 -7.61 26.89 -11.34
N PRO A 145 -7.45 28.24 -11.38
CA PRO A 145 -7.28 29.07 -10.18
C PRO A 145 -8.41 28.94 -9.16
N ALA A 146 -9.62 28.58 -9.61
CA ALA A 146 -10.76 28.30 -8.74
C ALA A 146 -10.50 27.17 -7.71
N LEU A 147 -9.47 26.35 -7.90
CA LEU A 147 -9.05 25.34 -6.92
C LEU A 147 -8.36 25.96 -5.70
N ASP A 148 -7.78 27.15 -5.81
CA ASP A 148 -7.20 27.87 -4.67
C ASP A 148 -8.26 28.59 -3.83
N ASP A 149 -9.44 28.83 -4.41
CA ASP A 149 -10.55 29.46 -3.71
C ASP A 149 -11.12 28.55 -2.61
N MET A 150 -11.64 29.19 -1.56
CA MET A 150 -12.34 28.51 -0.47
C MET A 150 -13.71 28.02 -0.92
N TRP A 151 -13.93 26.71 -0.90
CA TRP A 151 -15.24 26.09 -1.14
C TRP A 151 -15.83 25.66 0.21
N GLY A 152 -16.20 26.65 1.03
CA GLY A 152 -16.63 26.43 2.42
C GLY A 152 -15.44 26.37 3.39
N PRO A 153 -15.23 25.26 4.14
CA PRO A 153 -14.20 25.19 5.16
C PRO A 153 -12.78 24.88 4.62
N LEU A 154 -12.66 24.48 3.36
CA LEU A 154 -11.41 24.06 2.72
C LEU A 154 -11.30 24.66 1.30
N THR A 155 -10.08 24.80 0.80
CA THR A 155 -9.81 25.16 -0.60
C THR A 155 -10.25 24.04 -1.55
N GLY A 156 -10.57 24.40 -2.80
CA GLY A 156 -10.98 23.44 -3.82
C GLY A 156 -9.99 22.27 -4.01
N TYR A 157 -8.67 22.54 -4.02
CA TYR A 157 -7.67 21.48 -4.13
C TYR A 157 -7.67 20.54 -2.92
N LYS A 158 -7.94 21.02 -1.70
CA LYS A 158 -8.07 20.16 -0.49
C LYS A 158 -9.32 19.30 -0.57
N TRP A 159 -10.42 19.83 -1.09
CA TRP A 159 -11.61 19.03 -1.40
C TRP A 159 -11.30 17.91 -2.39
N LEU A 160 -10.53 18.19 -3.45
CA LEU A 160 -10.10 17.15 -4.38
C LEU A 160 -9.18 16.11 -3.71
N GLN A 161 -8.24 16.52 -2.86
CA GLN A 161 -7.37 15.58 -2.13
C GLN A 161 -8.19 14.63 -1.24
N HIS A 162 -9.05 15.16 -0.37
CA HIS A 162 -9.83 14.36 0.57
C HIS A 162 -10.95 13.59 -0.12
N GLY A 163 -11.64 14.22 -1.08
CA GLY A 163 -12.71 13.62 -1.87
C GLY A 163 -12.20 12.44 -2.69
N SER A 164 -11.10 12.60 -3.43
CA SER A 164 -10.50 11.50 -4.19
C SER A 164 -9.98 10.37 -3.29
N SER A 165 -9.45 10.70 -2.11
CA SER A 165 -9.07 9.70 -1.11
C SER A 165 -10.26 8.86 -0.66
N LEU A 166 -11.37 9.51 -0.29
CA LEU A 166 -12.59 8.84 0.16
C LEU A 166 -13.23 8.00 -0.97
N ILE A 167 -13.41 8.61 -2.15
CA ILE A 167 -14.02 7.95 -3.31
C ILE A 167 -13.15 6.76 -3.75
N GLY A 168 -11.83 6.93 -3.83
CA GLY A 168 -10.93 5.85 -4.22
C GLY A 168 -10.98 4.68 -3.26
N LEU A 169 -10.96 4.94 -1.94
CA LEU A 169 -11.08 3.89 -0.93
C LEU A 169 -12.43 3.19 -1.00
N LEU A 170 -13.52 3.94 -1.19
CA LEU A 170 -14.87 3.38 -1.31
C LEU A 170 -14.97 2.45 -2.53
N ILE A 171 -14.47 2.87 -3.69
CA ILE A 171 -14.52 2.05 -4.92
C ILE A 171 -13.67 0.78 -4.74
N ILE A 172 -12.45 0.89 -4.19
CA ILE A 172 -11.60 -0.29 -3.90
C ILE A 172 -12.32 -1.24 -2.94
N GLY A 173 -12.92 -0.71 -1.87
CA GLY A 173 -13.67 -1.50 -0.88
C GLY A 173 -14.87 -2.23 -1.50
N ILE A 174 -15.70 -1.51 -2.26
CA ILE A 174 -16.84 -2.09 -2.98
C ILE A 174 -16.39 -3.17 -3.97
N TRP A 175 -15.34 -2.89 -4.74
CA TRP A 175 -14.78 -3.85 -5.69
C TRP A 175 -14.27 -5.11 -4.98
N ALA A 176 -13.53 -4.96 -3.87
CA ALA A 176 -13.02 -6.07 -3.09
C ALA A 176 -14.14 -6.92 -2.49
N ILE A 177 -15.17 -6.30 -1.90
CA ILE A 177 -16.34 -6.99 -1.35
C ILE A 177 -17.05 -7.78 -2.45
N ARG A 178 -17.34 -7.16 -3.61
CA ARG A 178 -17.98 -7.84 -4.73
C ARG A 178 -17.15 -9.01 -5.25
N ARG A 179 -15.82 -8.86 -5.30
CA ARG A 179 -14.92 -9.92 -5.75
C ARG A 179 -14.87 -11.11 -4.78
N LEU A 180 -14.95 -10.83 -3.48
CA LEU A 180 -14.99 -11.86 -2.43
C LEU A 180 -16.33 -12.57 -2.37
N GLN A 181 -17.44 -11.84 -2.54
CA GLN A 181 -18.78 -12.42 -2.58
C GLN A 181 -18.98 -13.36 -3.77
N SER A 182 -18.38 -13.04 -4.92
CA SER A 182 -18.43 -13.89 -6.13
C SER A 182 -17.41 -15.04 -6.14
N ALA A 183 -16.53 -15.12 -5.13
CA ALA A 183 -15.57 -16.22 -5.03
C ALA A 183 -16.18 -17.39 -4.25
N ASP A 184 -16.08 -18.59 -4.82
CA ASP A 184 -16.46 -19.82 -4.12
C ASP A 184 -15.49 -20.10 -2.97
N PRO A 185 -15.99 -20.31 -1.73
CA PRO A 185 -15.15 -20.65 -0.60
C PRO A 185 -14.43 -21.97 -0.84
N ARG A 186 -13.11 -21.97 -0.71
CA ARG A 186 -12.32 -23.19 -0.76
C ARG A 186 -12.30 -23.89 0.59
N GLU A 187 -12.32 -25.21 0.57
CA GLU A 187 -12.24 -26.04 1.79
C GLU A 187 -10.79 -26.36 2.20
N ASP A 188 -9.85 -26.27 1.25
CA ASP A 188 -8.45 -26.68 1.35
C ASP A 188 -7.51 -25.67 2.02
N VAL A 189 -8.03 -24.81 2.90
CA VAL A 189 -7.20 -23.79 3.56
C VAL A 189 -6.60 -24.32 4.86
N GLU A 190 -5.38 -24.82 4.76
CA GLU A 190 -4.54 -25.13 5.92
C GLU A 190 -3.88 -23.86 6.46
N ARG A 191 -3.79 -23.75 7.79
CA ARG A 191 -3.13 -22.63 8.48
C ARG A 191 -2.05 -23.15 9.41
N ALA A 192 -0.82 -22.77 9.13
CA ALA A 192 0.33 -23.14 9.96
C ALA A 192 0.51 -22.22 11.17
N MET A 193 0.05 -20.96 11.10
CA MET A 193 0.26 -20.01 12.20
C MET A 193 -0.72 -20.25 13.36
N PRO A 194 -0.23 -20.27 14.62
CA PRO A 194 -1.08 -20.34 15.80
C PRO A 194 -2.06 -19.16 15.88
N ALA A 195 -3.25 -19.40 16.44
CA ALA A 195 -4.26 -18.35 16.60
C ALA A 195 -3.77 -17.17 17.44
N ALA A 196 -2.97 -17.44 18.48
CA ALA A 196 -2.38 -16.40 19.34
C ALA A 196 -1.47 -15.44 18.55
N VAL A 197 -0.65 -15.95 17.63
CA VAL A 197 0.24 -15.11 16.80
C VAL A 197 -0.57 -14.20 15.88
N ARG A 198 -1.64 -14.73 15.27
CA ARG A 198 -2.54 -13.93 14.43
C ARG A 198 -3.26 -12.85 15.22
N LEU A 199 -3.79 -13.19 16.40
CA LEU A 199 -4.45 -12.24 17.28
C LEU A 199 -3.48 -11.15 17.74
N ALA A 200 -2.27 -11.53 18.15
CA ALA A 200 -1.23 -10.58 18.51
C ALA A 200 -0.88 -9.65 17.35
N TRP A 201 -0.78 -10.17 16.12
CA TRP A 201 -0.55 -9.35 14.93
C TRP A 201 -1.70 -8.35 14.69
N TRP A 202 -2.96 -8.78 14.77
CA TRP A 202 -4.12 -7.88 14.64
C TRP A 202 -4.17 -6.79 15.71
N LEU A 203 -3.81 -7.11 16.95
CA LEU A 203 -3.76 -6.15 18.06
C LEU A 203 -2.52 -5.25 18.02
N SER A 204 -1.46 -5.67 17.34
CA SER A 204 -0.20 -4.91 17.30
C SER A 204 -0.31 -3.58 16.55
N LEU A 205 -1.10 -3.50 15.47
CA LEU A 205 -1.29 -2.24 14.74
C LEU A 205 -1.95 -1.15 15.60
N PRO A 206 -3.16 -1.37 16.18
CA PRO A 206 -3.77 -0.35 17.04
C PRO A 206 -2.89 -0.04 18.25
N ALA A 207 -2.22 -1.03 18.85
CA ALA A 207 -1.30 -0.81 19.96
C ALA A 207 -0.13 0.11 19.56
N VAL A 208 0.51 -0.13 18.42
CA VAL A 208 1.61 0.69 17.90
C VAL A 208 1.15 2.12 17.58
N LEU A 209 -0.03 2.28 16.96
CA LEU A 209 -0.59 3.60 16.63
C LEU A 209 -0.94 4.41 17.88
N VAL A 210 -1.61 3.79 18.86
CA VAL A 210 -1.95 4.43 20.14
C VAL A 210 -0.68 4.80 20.92
N THR A 211 0.30 3.89 20.96
CA THR A 211 1.59 4.15 21.63
C THR A 211 2.32 5.32 20.97
N ALA A 212 2.41 5.34 19.64
CA ALA A 212 3.04 6.43 18.90
C ALA A 212 2.32 7.78 19.11
N TRP A 213 0.98 7.75 19.22
CA TRP A 213 0.18 8.93 19.54
C TRP A 213 0.51 9.48 20.93
N ILE A 214 0.47 8.63 21.95
CA ILE A 214 0.73 9.01 23.34
C ILE A 214 2.16 9.54 23.50
N LEU A 215 3.16 8.80 23.00
CA LEU A 215 4.56 9.21 23.07
C LEU A 215 4.79 10.52 22.33
N GLY A 216 4.15 10.72 21.18
CA GLY A 216 4.30 11.97 20.45
C GLY A 216 3.62 13.15 21.09
N TYR A 217 2.47 12.96 21.72
CA TYR A 217 1.84 14.01 22.50
C TYR A 217 2.70 14.37 23.71
N ALA A 218 3.29 13.39 24.40
CA ALA A 218 4.21 13.64 25.51
C ALA A 218 5.48 14.38 25.06
N ALA A 219 6.00 14.11 23.87
CA ALA A 219 7.23 14.70 23.36
C ALA A 219 7.06 16.10 22.73
N TYR A 220 5.92 16.37 22.08
CA TYR A 220 5.71 17.57 21.27
C TYR A 220 4.52 18.43 21.70
N GLY A 221 3.69 17.93 22.63
CA GLY A 221 2.57 18.68 23.17
C GLY A 221 3.02 19.82 24.10
N PRO A 222 2.07 20.66 24.57
CA PRO A 222 0.64 20.59 24.29
C PRO A 222 0.26 21.08 22.88
N PHE A 223 -0.99 20.86 22.48
CA PHE A 223 -1.49 21.40 21.21
C PHE A 223 -1.58 22.93 21.27
N THR A 224 -1.20 23.58 20.17
CA THR A 224 -1.22 25.02 19.98
C THR A 224 -1.80 25.36 18.61
N ALA A 225 -2.00 26.65 18.31
CA ALA A 225 -2.38 27.08 16.97
C ALA A 225 -1.36 26.64 15.90
N GLY A 226 -0.07 26.56 16.26
CA GLY A 226 1.01 26.10 15.36
C GLY A 226 1.26 24.59 15.38
N PHE A 227 0.75 23.86 16.37
CA PHE A 227 0.91 22.42 16.49
C PHE A 227 -0.42 21.76 16.85
N THR A 228 -1.14 21.33 15.82
CA THR A 228 -2.46 20.69 15.95
C THR A 228 -2.36 19.16 15.99
N TYR A 229 -3.47 18.49 16.30
CA TYR A 229 -3.57 17.03 16.23
C TYR A 229 -3.22 16.46 14.84
N GLN A 230 -3.44 17.22 13.76
CA GLN A 230 -3.05 16.84 12.40
C GLN A 230 -1.53 16.82 12.24
N HIS A 231 -0.82 17.77 12.86
CA HIS A 231 0.65 17.79 12.86
C HIS A 231 1.21 16.60 13.61
N LEU A 232 0.64 16.27 14.78
CA LEU A 232 1.01 15.08 15.54
C LEU A 232 0.73 13.79 14.73
N ALA A 233 -0.46 13.68 14.15
CA ALA A 233 -0.86 12.55 13.31
C ALA A 233 0.11 12.35 12.15
N TYR A 234 0.37 13.43 11.40
CA TYR A 234 1.31 13.43 10.30
C TYR A 234 2.70 13.07 10.78
N ARG A 235 3.16 13.56 11.94
CA ARG A 235 4.50 13.30 12.49
C ARG A 235 4.72 11.84 12.88
N MET A 236 3.75 11.24 13.57
CA MET A 236 3.94 9.97 14.28
C MET A 236 3.33 8.75 13.60
N LEU A 237 2.17 8.88 12.95
CA LEU A 237 1.45 7.70 12.46
C LEU A 237 2.14 7.02 11.26
N PRO A 238 2.68 7.74 10.25
CA PRO A 238 3.34 7.06 9.14
C PRO A 238 4.60 6.27 9.55
N PRO A 239 5.53 6.80 10.37
CA PRO A 239 6.64 5.99 10.88
C PRO A 239 6.19 4.80 11.75
N ALA A 240 5.12 4.96 12.53
CA ALA A 240 4.54 3.86 13.31
C ALA A 240 3.99 2.74 12.40
N CYS A 241 3.31 3.10 11.30
CA CYS A 241 2.91 2.15 10.26
C CYS A 241 4.12 1.48 9.60
N ALA A 242 5.21 2.21 9.37
CA ALA A 242 6.44 1.65 8.80
C ALA A 242 7.06 0.59 9.72
N LEU A 243 7.16 0.89 11.01
CA LEU A 243 7.62 -0.06 12.03
C LEU A 243 6.75 -1.33 12.04
N TRP A 244 5.42 -1.15 12.04
CA TRP A 244 4.49 -2.29 11.96
C TRP A 244 4.65 -3.08 10.65
N GLY A 245 4.92 -2.41 9.54
CA GLY A 245 5.24 -3.03 8.26
C GLY A 245 6.49 -3.90 8.32
N VAL A 246 7.57 -3.43 8.97
CA VAL A 246 8.81 -4.20 9.19
C VAL A 246 8.55 -5.43 10.06
N LEU A 247 7.81 -5.28 11.16
CA LEU A 247 7.42 -6.41 12.02
C LEU A 247 6.57 -7.43 11.25
N THR A 248 5.67 -6.96 10.38
CA THR A 248 4.87 -7.82 9.52
C THR A 248 5.74 -8.58 8.51
N LEU A 249 6.73 -7.93 7.89
CA LEU A 249 7.69 -8.60 7.01
C LEU A 249 8.48 -9.68 7.76
N ALA A 250 8.96 -9.39 8.96
CA ALA A 250 9.65 -10.38 9.79
C ALA A 250 8.75 -11.58 10.13
N LEU A 251 7.49 -11.31 10.49
CA LEU A 251 6.49 -12.36 10.74
C LEU A 251 6.25 -13.23 9.49
N CYS A 252 6.08 -12.62 8.31
CA CYS A 252 5.87 -13.34 7.07
C CYS A 252 7.10 -14.19 6.68
N LEU A 253 8.31 -13.68 6.89
CA LEU A 253 9.55 -14.43 6.64
C LEU A 253 9.73 -15.62 7.60
N SER A 254 9.11 -15.59 8.78
CA SER A 254 9.11 -16.71 9.73
C SER A 254 8.10 -17.82 9.40
N LEU A 255 7.19 -17.61 8.43
CA LEU A 255 6.16 -18.58 8.05
C LEU A 255 6.67 -20.00 7.74
N PRO A 256 7.82 -20.19 7.05
CA PRO A 256 8.37 -21.53 6.83
C PRO A 256 8.69 -22.29 8.12
N LEU A 257 9.02 -21.58 9.21
CA LEU A 257 9.29 -22.21 10.51
C LEU A 257 8.00 -22.77 11.11
N PHE A 258 6.91 -22.00 11.06
CA PHE A 258 5.59 -22.46 11.52
C PHE A 258 5.10 -23.68 10.74
N ARG A 259 5.28 -23.70 9.41
CA ARG A 259 4.91 -24.85 8.57
C ARG A 259 5.66 -26.13 8.96
N ARG A 260 6.96 -26.03 9.25
CA ARG A 260 7.77 -27.18 9.69
C ARG A 260 7.35 -27.73 11.04
N LEU A 261 6.96 -26.86 11.98
CA LEU A 261 6.46 -27.28 13.29
C LEU A 261 5.09 -27.96 13.17
N HIS A 262 4.20 -27.42 12.33
CA HIS A 262 2.88 -27.99 12.08
C HIS A 262 2.95 -29.39 11.45
N GLN A 263 3.91 -29.65 10.55
CA GLN A 263 4.09 -30.97 9.94
C GLN A 263 4.68 -32.04 10.88
N ARG A 264 5.17 -31.65 12.07
CA ARG A 264 5.84 -32.55 13.01
C ARG A 264 4.97 -32.95 14.21
N GLY A 265 3.84 -32.29 14.44
CA GLY A 265 2.92 -32.53 15.56
C GLY A 265 1.59 -33.06 15.06
#